data_AF-A0A382QH47-F1
#
_entry.id   AF-A0A382QH47-F1
#
_cell.length_a   1.000
_cell.length_b   1.000
_cell.length_c   1.000
_cell.angle_alpha   90.00
_cell.angle_beta   90.00
_cell.angle_gamma   90.00
#
_symmetry.space_group_name_H-M   'P 1'
#
loop_
_entity.id
_entity.type
_entity.pdbx_description
1 polymer ?
#
loop_
_entity_poly.entity_id
_entity_poly.type
_entity_poly.pdbx_seq_one_letter_code
_entity_poly.pdbx_strand_id
1 'polypeptide(L)'
;MPKETAGITKHGSSLWKDARHRMAQNKFAMASLGVIALMILFCFVFAWFCKDPNKVNLVNKFAPSSGEHWFGTDALGRDLFARILYGGQVSIL
;
A
#
# COMPACT_ATOMS: atom_id res chain seq x y z
N MET A 1 54.45 -32.32 14.40
CA MET A 1 52.99 -32.19 14.20
C MET A 1 52.56 -30.80 14.67
N PRO A 2 52.28 -29.82 13.80
CA PRO A 2 51.65 -28.58 14.19
C PRO A 2 50.12 -28.70 14.17
N LYS A 3 49.48 -28.03 15.12
CA LYS A 3 48.09 -28.18 15.54
C LYS A 3 47.12 -27.60 14.52
N GLU A 4 46.12 -28.41 14.16
CA GLU A 4 44.92 -28.03 13.39
C GLU A 4 44.25 -26.82 14.04
N THR A 5 44.22 -25.69 13.34
CA THR A 5 43.52 -24.48 13.79
C THR A 5 42.06 -24.67 13.45
N ALA A 6 41.27 -25.13 14.42
CA ALA A 6 39.82 -25.25 14.31
C ALA A 6 39.22 -23.89 13.92
N GLY A 7 38.79 -23.78 12.66
CA GLY A 7 38.11 -22.61 12.14
C GLY A 7 36.83 -22.35 12.92
N ILE A 8 36.77 -21.19 13.58
CA ILE A 8 35.56 -20.71 14.26
C ILE A 8 34.49 -20.50 13.19
N THR A 9 33.54 -21.43 13.08
CA THR A 9 32.34 -21.27 12.27
C THR A 9 31.47 -20.20 12.91
N LYS A 10 31.59 -18.96 12.42
CA LYS A 10 30.67 -17.89 12.81
C LYS A 10 29.25 -18.34 12.45
N HIS A 11 28.43 -18.59 13.47
CA HIS A 11 27.01 -18.84 13.32
C HIS A 11 26.42 -17.66 12.52
N GLY A 12 25.99 -17.93 11.28
CA GLY A 12 25.42 -16.91 10.41
C GLY A 12 24.21 -16.31 11.11
N SER A 13 24.26 -15.01 11.40
CA SER A 13 23.09 -14.27 11.83
C SER A 13 21.98 -14.48 10.79
N SER A 14 20.73 -14.57 11.26
CA SER A 14 19.58 -14.68 10.36
C SER A 14 19.57 -13.46 9.45
N LEU A 15 19.77 -13.66 8.14
CA LEU A 15 19.79 -12.60 7.12
C LEU A 15 18.55 -11.69 7.21
N TRP A 16 17.42 -12.25 7.62
CA TRP A 16 16.16 -11.54 7.88
C TRP A 16 16.17 -10.63 9.11
N LYS A 17 16.90 -10.99 10.17
CA LYS A 17 17.11 -10.09 11.31
C LYS A 17 17.99 -8.92 10.91
N ASP A 18 19.07 -9.19 10.18
CA ASP A 18 20.02 -8.15 9.77
C ASP A 18 19.40 -7.18 8.76
N ALA A 19 18.62 -7.69 7.80
CA ALA A 19 17.88 -6.87 6.84
C ALA A 19 16.85 -5.96 7.54
N ARG A 20 16.05 -6.50 8.46
CA ARG A 20 15.07 -5.71 9.23
C ARG A 20 15.73 -4.64 10.09
N HIS A 21 16.85 -4.98 10.74
CA HIS A 21 17.58 -4.03 11.58
C HIS A 21 18.12 -2.86 10.75
N ARG A 22 18.74 -3.15 9.60
CA ARG A 22 19.26 -2.12 8.68
C ARG A 22 18.15 -1.26 8.08
N MET A 23 17.02 -1.86 7.71
CA MET A 23 15.88 -1.13 7.17
C MET A 23 15.24 -0.21 8.21
N ALA A 24 15.13 -0.65 9.47
CA ALA A 24 14.61 0.16 10.57
C ALA A 24 15.53 1.34 10.94
N GLN A 25 16.83 1.23 10.72
CA GLN A 25 17.79 2.33 10.94
C GLN A 25 17.72 3.41 9.86
N ASN A 26 17.20 3.10 8.68
CA ASN A 26 17.06 4.08 7.59
C ASN A 26 15.74 4.84 7.73
N LYS A 27 15.82 6.10 8.17
CA LYS A 27 14.68 7.01 8.35
C LYS A 27 13.84 7.18 7.07
N PHE A 28 14.48 7.23 5.90
CA PHE A 28 13.76 7.33 4.62
C PHE A 28 13.00 6.04 4.28
N ALA A 29 13.60 4.88 4.56
CA ALA A 29 12.92 3.60 4.36
C ALA A 29 11.74 3.41 5.33
N MET A 30 11.86 3.90 6.56
CA MET A 30 10.76 3.89 7.52
C MET A 30 9.66 4.89 7.19
N ALA A 31 10.02 6.07 6.67
CA ALA A 31 9.04 7.04 6.19
C ALA A 31 8.23 6.47 5.02
N SER A 32 8.88 5.86 4.02
CA SER A 32 8.17 5.26 2.88
C SER A 32 7.30 4.07 3.30
N LEU A 33 7.79 3.22 4.22
CA LEU A 33 6.98 2.14 4.78
C LEU A 33 5.73 2.68 5.50
N GLY A 34 5.87 3.77 6.25
CA GLY A 34 4.75 4.45 6.91
C GLY A 34 3.73 5.00 5.92
N VAL A 35 4.17 5.63 4.83
CA VAL A 35 3.28 6.12 3.76
C VAL A 35 2.52 4.97 3.10
N ILE A 36 3.21 3.87 2.78
CA ILE A 36 2.58 2.68 2.20
C ILE A 36 1.54 2.10 3.17
N ALA A 37 1.88 1.95 4.45
CA ALA A 37 0.95 1.46 5.46
C ALA A 37 -0.28 2.36 5.61
N LEU A 38 -0.10 3.68 5.55
CA LEU A 38 -1.19 4.64 5.57
C LEU A 38 -2.07 4.52 4.31
N MET A 39 -1.48 4.39 3.12
CA MET A 39 -2.25 4.17 1.88
C MET A 39 -3.08 2.89 1.94
N ILE A 40 -2.50 1.79 2.45
CA ILE A 40 -3.21 0.53 2.66
C ILE A 40 -4.39 0.76 3.62
N LEU A 41 -4.15 1.39 4.77
CA LEU A 41 -5.20 1.70 5.73
C LEU A 41 -6.34 2.53 5.10
N PHE A 42 -6.00 3.55 4.32
CA PHE A 42 -6.99 4.34 3.58
C PHE A 42 -7.80 3.47 2.61
N CYS A 43 -7.16 2.60 1.83
CA CYS A 43 -7.85 1.70 0.89
C CYS A 43 -8.84 0.79 1.60
N PHE A 44 -8.50 0.25 2.78
CA PHE A 44 -9.40 -0.66 3.50
C PHE A 44 -10.48 0.05 4.32
N VAL A 45 -10.15 1.17 4.97
CA VAL A 45 -11.10 1.88 5.84
C VAL A 45 -12.08 2.72 5.02
N PHE A 46 -11.59 3.53 4.06
CA PHE A 46 -12.46 4.43 3.30
C PHE A 46 -13.30 3.71 2.25
N ALA A 47 -12.85 2.55 1.75
CA ALA A 47 -13.66 1.77 0.80
C ALA A 47 -15.02 1.36 1.39
N TRP A 48 -15.10 1.13 2.71
CA TRP A 48 -16.37 0.81 3.37
C TRP A 48 -17.37 1.98 3.38
N PHE A 49 -16.86 3.21 3.38
CA PHE A 49 -17.69 4.43 3.40
C PHE A 49 -18.09 4.91 2.00
N CYS A 50 -17.48 4.35 0.94
CA CYS A 50 -17.79 4.75 -0.43
C CYS A 50 -19.05 4.05 -0.97
N LYS A 51 -19.75 4.76 -1.88
CA LYS A 51 -20.82 4.17 -2.70
C LYS A 51 -20.26 3.07 -3.61
N ASP A 52 -21.14 2.18 -4.05
CA ASP A 52 -20.79 1.07 -4.97
C ASP A 52 -19.93 1.57 -6.15
N PRO A 53 -18.67 1.11 -6.26
CA PRO A 53 -17.71 1.60 -7.26
C PRO A 53 -18.12 1.26 -8.71
N ASN A 54 -19.03 0.31 -8.90
CA ASN A 54 -19.49 -0.15 -10.20
C ASN A 54 -20.86 0.42 -10.60
N LYS A 55 -21.49 1.20 -9.72
CA LYS A 55 -22.78 1.80 -10.00
C LYS A 55 -22.67 2.82 -11.14
N VAL A 56 -23.26 2.46 -12.27
CA VAL A 56 -23.28 3.30 -13.48
C VAL A 56 -24.33 4.41 -13.32
N ASN A 57 -23.95 5.65 -13.64
CA ASN A 57 -24.86 6.78 -13.69
C ASN A 57 -24.56 7.66 -14.91
N LEU A 58 -25.20 7.34 -16.03
CA LEU A 58 -24.97 8.01 -17.32
C LEU A 58 -25.33 9.50 -17.32
N VAL A 59 -26.16 9.96 -16.37
CA VAL A 59 -26.54 11.37 -16.23
C VAL A 59 -25.33 12.20 -15.76
N ASN A 60 -24.51 11.63 -14.90
CA ASN A 60 -23.34 12.30 -14.33
C ASN A 60 -22.05 11.82 -15.00
N LYS A 61 -21.99 11.75 -16.33
CA LYS A 61 -20.73 11.44 -17.04
C LYS A 61 -19.76 12.61 -16.97
N PHE A 62 -18.48 12.31 -16.72
CA PHE A 62 -17.41 13.31 -16.63
C PHE A 62 -17.76 14.49 -15.71
N ALA A 63 -18.50 14.21 -14.65
CA ALA A 63 -18.83 15.21 -13.66
C ALA A 63 -17.54 15.68 -12.98
N PRO A 64 -17.37 17.00 -12.76
CA PRO A 64 -16.21 17.53 -12.07
C PRO A 64 -16.18 17.10 -10.60
N SER A 65 -15.06 17.38 -9.92
CA SER A 65 -14.96 17.17 -8.48
C SER A 65 -16.03 17.98 -7.73
N SER A 66 -16.71 17.33 -6.79
CA SER A 66 -17.78 17.90 -5.98
C SER A 66 -17.83 17.21 -4.61
N GLY A 67 -18.62 17.75 -3.67
CA GLY A 67 -18.80 17.13 -2.35
C GLY A 67 -19.40 15.72 -2.42
N GLU A 68 -20.18 15.41 -3.46
CA GLU A 68 -20.73 14.07 -3.70
C GLU A 68 -19.75 13.17 -4.46
N HIS A 69 -18.97 13.73 -5.39
CA HIS A 69 -17.96 13.02 -6.17
C HIS A 69 -16.59 13.67 -5.96
N TRP A 70 -15.84 13.22 -4.95
CA TRP A 70 -14.62 13.92 -4.51
C TRP A 70 -13.60 14.11 -5.64
N PHE A 71 -13.45 13.10 -6.50
CA PHE A 71 -12.58 13.15 -7.67
C PHE A 71 -13.35 13.21 -9.00
N GLY A 72 -14.66 13.49 -8.94
CA GLY A 72 -15.54 13.46 -10.10
C GLY A 72 -15.90 12.05 -10.53
N THR A 73 -16.38 11.93 -11.77
CA THR A 73 -16.85 10.66 -12.33
C THR A 73 -16.18 10.32 -13.66
N ASP A 74 -16.21 9.04 -14.02
CA ASP A 74 -15.67 8.55 -15.29
C ASP A 74 -16.67 8.62 -16.46
N ALA A 75 -16.28 8.04 -17.61
CA ALA A 75 -17.09 7.97 -18.82
C ALA A 75 -18.41 7.16 -18.68
N LEU A 76 -18.59 6.41 -17.60
CA LEU A 76 -19.82 5.70 -17.24
C LEU A 76 -20.54 6.37 -16.06
N GLY A 77 -20.02 7.50 -15.58
CA GLY A 77 -20.53 8.24 -14.43
C GLY A 77 -20.34 7.51 -13.11
N ARG A 78 -19.34 6.63 -13.02
CA ARG A 78 -18.95 5.98 -11.77
C ARG A 78 -18.05 6.91 -10.96
N ASP A 79 -18.16 6.83 -9.65
CA ASP A 79 -17.35 7.65 -8.74
C ASP A 79 -15.86 7.26 -8.79
N LEU A 80 -15.00 8.20 -9.18
CA LEU A 80 -13.59 7.91 -9.39
C LEU A 80 -12.85 7.64 -8.07
N PHE A 81 -13.24 8.30 -6.98
CA PHE A 81 -12.62 8.11 -5.66
C PHE A 81 -12.91 6.70 -5.14
N ALA A 82 -14.16 6.25 -5.20
CA ALA A 82 -14.55 4.89 -4.84
C ALA A 82 -13.79 3.85 -5.67
N ARG A 83 -13.62 4.08 -6.97
CA ARG A 83 -12.89 3.16 -7.87
C ARG A 83 -11.41 3.05 -7.56
N ILE A 84 -10.75 4.16 -7.18
CA ILE A 84 -9.34 4.15 -6.78
C ILE A 84 -9.15 3.34 -5.50
N LEU A 85 -10.01 3.53 -4.49
CA LEU A 85 -9.91 2.79 -3.23
C LEU A 85 -10.12 1.29 -3.44
N TYR A 86 -11.17 0.91 -4.18
CA TYR A 86 -11.43 -0.49 -4.50
C TYR A 86 -10.34 -1.11 -5.38
N GLY A 87 -9.84 -0.38 -6.37
CA GLY A 87 -8.70 -0.83 -7.18
C GLY A 87 -7.43 -1.04 -6.35
N GLY A 88 -7.21 -0.18 -5.35
CA GLY A 88 -6.15 -0.32 -4.37
C GLY A 88 -6.29 -1.59 -3.54
N GLN A 89 -7.48 -1.89 -3.01
CA GLN A 89 -7.75 -3.14 -2.27
C GLN A 89 -7.45 -4.38 -3.12
N VAL A 90 -7.93 -4.40 -4.37
CA VAL A 90 -7.68 -5.51 -5.31
C VAL A 90 -6.21 -5.67 -5.63
N SER A 91 -5.42 -4.58 -5.61
CA SER A 91 -3.97 -4.64 -5.87
C SER A 91 -3.17 -5.16 -4.67
N ILE A 92 -3.72 -5.08 -3.46
CA ILE A 92 -3.05 -5.49 -2.21
C ILE A 92 -3.37 -6.96 -1.86
N LEU A 93 -4.59 -7.41 -2.17
CA LEU A 93 -5.06 -8.79 -1.94
C LEU A 93 -4.49 -9.77 -2.97
#